data_AF-A0A7J6FLH9-F1
#
_entry.id   AF-A0A7J6FLH9-F1
#
_cell.length_a   1.000
_cell.length_b   1.000
_cell.length_c   1.000
_cell.angle_alpha   90.00
_cell.angle_beta   90.00
_cell.angle_gamma   90.00
#
_symmetry.space_group_name_H-M   'P 1'
#
loop_
_entity.id
_entity.type
_entity.pdbx_description
1 polymer ?
#
loop_
_entity_poly.entity_id
_entity_poly.type
_entity_poly.pdbx_seq_one_letter_code
_entity_poly.pdbx_strand_id
1 'polypeptide(L)'
;MFLEHTRLNNIRPSNIFRGCTWLKALLFSILNRNKHDHYNKSIHQQCPAPSSSSRGNQHLLTTTTPHLLVPSFEFTIYANPEMIHELSTRSPSPRLMSTHIPYAFLPDSIKHCSKSRIVYVSRNPLDVIVSLWHFANGHAERRLHDWSIEYFVDMFCGGEINFGPYWDHVLGFWKESLERPEKVLFLKYEDLKKDSVGQLKKIAKFVGLPFSQEEENDGVVEQILEMCSLSKLKNFDVNKYGEVRPNVHNKIFFRKGQVGDWINHLTPSMVERVNMIIKQKFSGSGLSFSTLN
;
A
#
# COMPACT_ATOMS: atom_id res chain seq x y z
N MET A 1 -1.15 -15.43 -27.22
CA MET A 1 -1.66 -14.32 -26.39
C MET A 1 -2.95 -13.88 -27.06
N PHE A 2 -4.10 -14.38 -26.58
CA PHE A 2 -5.38 -14.12 -27.22
C PHE A 2 -5.76 -12.65 -26.97
N LEU A 3 -5.82 -11.88 -28.07
CA LEU A 3 -6.51 -10.62 -28.17
C LEU A 3 -7.98 -10.94 -28.41
N GLU A 4 -8.85 -10.60 -27.47
CA GLU A 4 -10.28 -10.51 -27.74
C GLU A 4 -10.73 -9.05 -27.54
N HIS A 5 -11.07 -8.43 -28.67
CA HIS A 5 -11.70 -7.12 -28.76
C HIS A 5 -13.14 -7.20 -28.22
N THR A 6 -13.33 -6.97 -26.93
CA THR A 6 -14.63 -6.54 -26.39
C THR A 6 -14.59 -5.06 -26.06
N ARG A 7 -15.49 -4.31 -26.70
CA ARG A 7 -15.72 -2.87 -26.55
C ARG A 7 -15.79 -2.47 -25.07
N LEU A 8 -14.73 -1.83 -24.57
CA LEU A 8 -14.62 -1.28 -23.22
C LEU A 8 -15.36 0.07 -23.12
N ASN A 9 -16.70 0.05 -23.12
CA ASN A 9 -17.53 1.22 -22.80
C ASN A 9 -17.94 1.30 -21.32
N ASN A 10 -17.26 0.57 -20.42
CA ASN A 10 -17.49 0.65 -18.97
C ASN A 10 -16.15 0.53 -18.22
N ILE A 11 -15.36 1.61 -18.22
CA ILE A 11 -14.13 1.68 -17.43
C ILE A 11 -14.52 1.86 -15.95
N ARG A 12 -14.63 0.74 -15.22
CA ARG A 12 -14.83 0.74 -13.77
C ARG A 12 -13.50 1.04 -13.02
N PRO A 13 -13.53 1.81 -11.91
CA PRO A 13 -12.36 2.35 -11.19
C PRO A 13 -11.32 1.34 -10.71
N SER A 14 -10.03 1.57 -11.04
CA SER A 14 -8.91 0.94 -10.33
C SER A 14 -8.83 1.40 -8.88
N ASN A 15 -9.43 0.61 -8.00
CA ASN A 15 -9.71 0.93 -6.61
C ASN A 15 -8.84 0.07 -5.68
N ILE A 16 -7.83 0.60 -4.98
CA ILE A 16 -7.22 -0.15 -3.85
C ILE A 16 -6.71 0.74 -2.70
N PHE A 17 -7.41 0.69 -1.55
CA PHE A 17 -7.03 1.42 -0.34
C PHE A 17 -7.16 0.56 0.92
N ARG A 18 -6.12 -0.24 1.16
CA ARG A 18 -5.91 -0.98 2.42
C ARG A 18 -4.67 -0.49 3.20
N GLY A 19 -4.16 0.72 2.87
CA GLY A 19 -2.87 1.21 3.38
C GLY A 19 -1.67 0.93 2.46
N CYS A 20 -1.92 0.58 1.19
CA CYS A 20 -0.89 0.22 0.20
C CYS A 20 0.20 1.29 0.06
N THR A 21 -0.16 2.58 -0.05
CA THR A 21 0.81 3.69 -0.13
C THR A 21 1.75 3.73 1.08
N TRP A 22 1.22 3.53 2.29
CA TRP A 22 2.02 3.54 3.51
C TRP A 22 2.94 2.32 3.56
N LEU A 23 2.42 1.12 3.25
CA LEU A 23 3.23 -0.09 3.22
C LEU A 23 4.36 0.00 2.17
N LYS A 24 4.09 0.58 0.99
CA LYS A 24 5.12 0.83 -0.04
C LYS A 24 6.23 1.74 0.50
N ALA A 25 5.87 2.85 1.15
CA ALA A 25 6.84 3.76 1.75
C ALA A 25 7.69 3.06 2.82
N LEU A 26 7.06 2.33 3.75
CA LEU A 26 7.76 1.61 4.82
C LEU A 26 8.71 0.56 4.27
N LEU A 27 8.26 -0.30 3.34
CA LEU A 27 9.11 -1.32 2.72
C LEU A 27 10.26 -0.69 1.93
N PHE A 28 9.99 0.39 1.19
CA PHE A 28 11.03 1.10 0.47
C PHE A 28 12.10 1.67 1.41
N SER A 29 11.69 2.30 2.51
CA SER A 29 12.62 2.83 3.52
C SER A 29 13.39 1.73 4.22
N ILE A 30 12.76 0.60 4.59
CA ILE A 30 13.46 -0.58 5.13
C ILE A 30 14.57 -1.04 4.17
N LEU A 31 14.26 -1.19 2.88
CA LEU A 31 15.21 -1.72 1.90
C LEU A 31 16.38 -0.77 1.58
N ASN A 32 16.19 0.53 1.79
CA ASN A 32 17.17 1.55 1.38
C ASN A 32 17.80 2.31 2.55
N ARG A 33 17.43 2.04 3.81
CA ARG A 33 17.97 2.74 4.99
C ARG A 33 19.50 2.68 5.08
N ASN A 34 20.11 1.52 4.82
CA ASN A 34 21.58 1.37 4.86
C ASN A 34 22.30 2.06 3.69
N LYS A 35 21.59 2.39 2.60
CA LYS A 35 22.16 3.18 1.49
C LYS A 35 22.28 4.66 1.87
N HIS A 36 21.50 5.12 2.86
CA HIS A 36 21.65 6.43 3.46
C HIS A 36 22.77 6.46 4.52
N ASP A 37 23.04 5.35 5.22
CA ASP A 37 24.06 5.27 6.28
C ASP A 37 25.52 5.29 5.78
N HIS A 38 25.80 4.79 4.57
CA HIS A 38 27.15 4.90 3.99
C HIS A 38 27.61 6.36 3.83
N TYR A 39 26.68 7.31 3.77
CA TYR A 39 26.98 8.73 3.69
C TYR A 39 27.07 9.40 5.07
N ASN A 40 26.25 8.96 6.04
CA ASN A 40 26.25 9.54 7.40
C ASN A 40 27.49 9.13 8.22
N LYS A 41 28.04 7.92 8.02
CA LYS A 41 29.29 7.49 8.70
C LYS A 41 30.54 8.22 8.19
N SER A 42 30.50 8.84 7.00
CA SER A 42 31.63 9.60 6.44
C SER A 42 31.69 11.06 6.91
N ILE A 43 30.57 11.66 7.34
CA ILE A 43 30.52 13.09 7.69
C ILE A 43 30.90 13.36 9.16
N HIS A 44 30.85 12.34 10.02
CA HIS A 44 31.24 12.49 11.43
C HIS A 44 32.73 12.31 11.73
N GLN A 45 33.58 12.10 10.72
CA GLN A 45 35.04 11.92 10.95
C GLN A 45 35.95 13.03 10.43
N GLN A 46 35.51 14.00 9.61
CA GLN A 46 36.40 15.10 9.16
C GLN A 46 35.63 16.42 8.94
N CYS A 47 35.91 17.43 9.76
CA CYS A 47 35.52 18.85 9.59
C CYS A 47 36.21 19.51 8.37
N PRO A 48 35.92 20.80 8.01
CA PRO A 48 34.72 21.64 8.12
C PRO A 48 34.19 22.12 6.73
N ALA A 49 33.01 22.76 6.70
CA ALA A 49 32.34 23.20 5.46
C ALA A 49 33.14 24.23 4.63
N PRO A 50 32.99 24.21 3.28
CA PRO A 50 32.37 25.36 2.63
C PRO A 50 31.46 25.05 1.42
N SER A 51 30.83 26.13 0.95
CA SER A 51 29.75 26.36 0.00
C SER A 51 29.71 25.62 -1.35
N SER A 52 28.45 25.45 -1.81
CA SER A 52 27.92 25.33 -3.18
C SER A 52 27.51 23.92 -3.66
N SER A 53 26.23 23.83 -4.07
CA SER A 53 25.45 22.67 -4.55
C SER A 53 24.86 21.72 -3.48
N SER A 54 23.74 22.15 -2.88
CA SER A 54 22.87 21.38 -1.99
C SER A 54 22.09 20.25 -2.70
N ARG A 55 22.80 19.27 -3.31
CA ARG A 55 22.23 17.96 -3.67
C ARG A 55 22.73 16.85 -2.74
N GLY A 56 22.87 17.17 -1.45
CA GLY A 56 23.20 16.21 -0.41
C GLY A 56 21.96 15.46 0.09
N ASN A 57 21.97 14.13 -0.02
CA ASN A 57 21.21 13.18 0.80
C ASN A 57 19.72 13.44 1.04
N GLN A 58 18.95 13.69 -0.03
CA GLN A 58 17.50 13.72 0.12
C GLN A 58 16.90 12.31 0.02
N HIS A 59 16.11 11.90 1.01
CA HIS A 59 15.38 10.63 0.96
C HIS A 59 14.43 10.64 -0.25
N LEU A 60 14.46 9.60 -1.10
CA LEU A 60 13.70 9.57 -2.36
C LEU A 60 12.17 9.74 -2.22
N LEU A 61 11.62 9.59 -1.00
CA LEU A 61 10.20 9.81 -0.72
C LEU A 61 9.81 11.29 -0.77
N THR A 62 10.78 12.22 -0.67
CA THR A 62 10.53 13.66 -0.76
C THR A 62 10.37 14.14 -2.20
N THR A 63 10.96 13.42 -3.16
CA THR A 63 10.98 13.79 -4.58
C THR A 63 10.21 12.82 -5.47
N THR A 64 9.91 11.62 -4.97
CA THR A 64 9.21 10.54 -5.72
C THR A 64 8.11 9.92 -4.88
N THR A 65 6.91 9.77 -5.46
CA THR A 65 5.77 9.11 -4.77
C THR A 65 6.06 7.63 -4.50
N PRO A 66 5.60 7.05 -3.36
CA PRO A 66 5.74 5.62 -3.06
C PRO A 66 5.25 4.70 -4.19
N HIS A 67 4.29 5.15 -5.00
CA HIS A 67 3.74 4.35 -6.10
C HIS A 67 4.69 4.16 -7.28
N LEU A 68 5.64 5.08 -7.49
CA LEU A 68 6.69 4.96 -8.50
C LEU A 68 7.92 4.21 -7.94
N LEU A 69 8.23 4.40 -6.65
CA LEU A 69 9.33 3.68 -5.98
C LEU A 69 9.04 2.18 -5.82
N VAL A 70 7.75 1.82 -5.71
CA VAL A 70 7.28 0.44 -5.64
C VAL A 70 6.23 0.24 -6.74
N PRO A 71 6.65 -0.04 -7.98
CA PRO A 71 5.73 -0.13 -9.12
C PRO A 71 4.74 -1.29 -8.94
N SER A 72 3.56 -1.15 -9.52
CA SER A 72 2.54 -2.21 -9.54
C SER A 72 2.56 -2.99 -10.84
N PHE A 73 2.36 -4.31 -10.78
CA PHE A 73 2.30 -5.12 -12.00
C PHE A 73 1.23 -4.62 -12.97
N GLU A 74 -0.01 -4.51 -12.50
CA GLU A 74 -1.17 -4.21 -13.32
C GLU A 74 -1.23 -2.78 -13.87
N PHE A 75 -0.67 -1.77 -13.17
CA PHE A 75 -0.78 -0.37 -13.60
C PHE A 75 0.50 0.24 -14.15
N THR A 76 1.65 -0.40 -13.92
CA THR A 76 2.95 0.14 -14.32
C THR A 76 3.63 -0.81 -15.29
N ILE A 77 3.78 -2.07 -14.88
CA ILE A 77 4.62 -3.04 -15.61
C ILE A 77 3.88 -3.56 -16.85
N TYR A 78 2.67 -4.09 -16.68
CA TYR A 78 1.88 -4.61 -17.79
C TYR A 78 1.23 -3.53 -18.64
N ALA A 79 1.09 -2.31 -18.09
CA ALA A 79 0.57 -1.17 -18.82
C ALA A 79 1.61 -0.46 -19.69
N ASN A 80 2.91 -0.72 -19.49
CA ASN A 80 3.99 -0.09 -20.26
C ASN A 80 5.11 -1.10 -20.59
N PRO A 81 5.21 -1.57 -21.85
CA PRO A 81 6.25 -2.50 -22.29
C PRO A 81 7.70 -2.04 -22.01
N GLU A 82 7.97 -0.73 -22.02
CA GLU A 82 9.31 -0.19 -21.75
C GLU A 82 9.73 -0.39 -20.28
N MET A 83 8.78 -0.29 -19.34
CA MET A 83 9.01 -0.52 -17.91
C MET A 83 9.38 -1.98 -17.61
N ILE A 84 8.86 -2.94 -18.39
CA ILE A 84 9.22 -4.36 -18.29
C ILE A 84 10.72 -4.53 -18.56
N HIS A 85 11.21 -3.88 -19.61
CA HIS A 85 12.62 -3.93 -19.99
C HIS A 85 13.51 -3.30 -18.92
N GLU A 86 13.14 -2.13 -18.38
CA GLU A 86 13.91 -1.45 -17.34
C GLU A 86 14.00 -2.27 -16.03
N LEU A 87 12.90 -2.87 -15.59
CA LEU A 87 12.89 -3.73 -14.39
C LEU A 87 13.69 -5.01 -14.56
N SER A 88 13.80 -5.53 -15.78
CA SER A 88 14.57 -6.74 -16.09
C SER A 88 16.08 -6.48 -16.16
N THR A 89 16.49 -5.25 -16.52
CA THR A 89 17.90 -4.91 -16.82
C THR A 89 18.58 -4.05 -15.75
N ARG A 90 17.83 -3.24 -14.98
CA ARG A 90 18.41 -2.19 -14.12
C ARG A 90 18.12 -2.28 -12.63
N SER A 91 17.32 -3.25 -12.18
CA SER A 91 16.94 -3.36 -10.76
C SER A 91 17.75 -4.42 -10.00
N PRO A 92 18.74 -4.04 -9.17
CA PRO A 92 19.46 -4.99 -8.33
C PRO A 92 18.54 -5.62 -7.28
N SER A 93 18.87 -6.85 -6.87
CA SER A 93 18.17 -7.54 -5.78
C SER A 93 18.51 -6.90 -4.43
N PRO A 94 17.56 -6.81 -3.47
CA PRO A 94 16.17 -7.24 -3.55
C PRO A 94 15.27 -6.25 -4.32
N ARG A 95 14.37 -6.80 -5.15
CA ARG A 95 13.38 -6.02 -5.91
C ARG A 95 12.10 -5.85 -5.11
N LEU A 96 11.59 -4.63 -5.04
CA LEU A 96 10.33 -4.31 -4.37
C LEU A 96 9.27 -3.99 -5.41
N MET A 97 8.20 -4.78 -5.43
CA MET A 97 7.08 -4.65 -6.36
C MET A 97 5.77 -4.73 -5.59
N SER A 98 4.69 -4.26 -6.20
CA SER A 98 3.35 -4.34 -5.62
C SER A 98 2.35 -4.94 -6.61
N THR A 99 1.24 -5.40 -6.07
CA THR A 99 0.11 -5.82 -6.88
C THR A 99 -1.16 -5.79 -6.06
N HIS A 100 -2.25 -5.70 -6.79
CA HIS A 100 -3.60 -5.77 -6.29
C HIS A 100 -4.35 -7.01 -6.76
N ILE A 101 -3.68 -7.88 -7.51
CA ILE A 101 -4.24 -9.13 -8.01
C ILE A 101 -4.54 -10.06 -6.81
N PRO A 102 -5.74 -10.67 -6.73
CA PRO A 102 -6.07 -11.63 -5.68
C PRO A 102 -5.11 -12.82 -5.70
N TYR A 103 -4.84 -13.42 -4.55
CA TYR A 103 -3.84 -14.48 -4.42
C TYR A 103 -4.03 -15.61 -5.44
N ALA A 104 -5.27 -16.05 -5.65
CA ALA A 104 -5.63 -17.12 -6.58
C ALA A 104 -5.14 -16.85 -8.02
N PHE A 105 -5.05 -15.59 -8.44
CA PHE A 105 -4.65 -15.18 -9.78
C PHE A 105 -3.19 -14.72 -9.89
N LEU A 106 -2.42 -14.78 -8.79
CA LEU A 106 -0.98 -14.50 -8.87
C LEU A 106 -0.27 -15.58 -9.72
N PRO A 107 0.74 -15.20 -10.52
CA PRO A 107 1.57 -16.17 -11.24
C PRO A 107 2.26 -17.16 -10.30
N ASP A 108 2.45 -18.38 -10.79
CA ASP A 108 3.18 -19.44 -10.05
C ASP A 108 4.63 -19.07 -9.76
N SER A 109 5.25 -18.26 -10.62
CA SER A 109 6.57 -17.67 -10.39
C SER A 109 6.62 -16.78 -9.15
N ILE A 110 5.48 -16.22 -8.70
CA ILE A 110 5.37 -15.48 -7.45
C ILE A 110 5.00 -16.42 -6.31
N LYS A 111 3.98 -17.29 -6.49
CA LYS A 111 3.47 -18.19 -5.45
C LYS A 111 4.53 -19.20 -4.98
N HIS A 112 5.30 -19.78 -5.90
CA HIS A 112 6.21 -20.90 -5.62
C HIS A 112 7.70 -20.50 -5.57
N CYS A 113 8.05 -19.25 -5.88
CA CYS A 113 9.44 -18.80 -5.73
C CYS A 113 9.83 -18.71 -4.25
N SER A 114 10.78 -19.54 -3.82
CA SER A 114 11.27 -19.58 -2.43
C SER A 114 11.99 -18.31 -1.98
N LYS A 115 12.49 -17.50 -2.94
CA LYS A 115 13.22 -16.25 -2.66
C LYS A 115 12.31 -15.01 -2.58
N SER A 116 11.05 -15.11 -2.99
CA SER A 116 10.11 -13.99 -2.92
C SER A 116 9.21 -14.10 -1.69
N ARG A 117 8.92 -12.97 -1.06
CA ARG A 117 8.03 -12.87 0.09
C ARG A 117 6.91 -11.89 -0.21
N ILE A 118 5.75 -12.11 0.38
CA ILE A 118 4.55 -11.29 0.19
C ILE A 118 4.20 -10.64 1.52
N VAL A 119 4.12 -9.31 1.55
CA VAL A 119 3.54 -8.58 2.68
C VAL A 119 2.18 -8.06 2.24
N TYR A 120 1.13 -8.56 2.88
CA TYR A 120 -0.25 -8.20 2.59
C TYR A 120 -0.82 -7.37 3.73
N VAL A 121 -1.48 -6.26 3.40
CA VAL A 121 -2.19 -5.42 4.37
C VAL A 121 -3.69 -5.45 4.09
N SER A 122 -4.45 -5.80 5.12
CA SER A 122 -5.90 -5.71 5.17
C SER A 122 -6.35 -4.59 6.10
N ARG A 123 -7.62 -4.22 6.03
CA ARG A 123 -8.21 -3.12 6.82
C ARG A 123 -9.67 -3.43 7.12
N ASN A 124 -10.22 -2.80 8.15
CA ASN A 124 -11.65 -2.83 8.43
C ASN A 124 -12.44 -2.48 7.15
N PRO A 125 -13.33 -3.37 6.66
CA PRO A 125 -14.08 -3.17 5.42
C PRO A 125 -14.90 -1.87 5.38
N LEU A 126 -15.43 -1.43 6.53
CA LEU A 126 -16.19 -0.17 6.64
C LEU A 126 -15.32 1.04 6.29
N ASP A 127 -14.09 1.09 6.82
CA ASP A 127 -13.12 2.13 6.48
C ASP A 127 -12.63 2.02 5.03
N VAL A 128 -12.57 0.81 4.47
CA VAL A 128 -12.21 0.60 3.07
C VAL A 128 -13.28 1.20 2.15
N ILE A 129 -14.57 0.97 2.42
CA ILE A 129 -15.69 1.53 1.64
C ILE A 129 -15.58 3.06 1.58
N VAL A 130 -15.42 3.71 2.73
CA VAL A 130 -15.30 5.18 2.81
C VAL A 130 -14.05 5.68 2.11
N SER A 131 -12.93 4.95 2.23
CA SER A 131 -11.70 5.31 1.52
C SER A 131 -11.85 5.19 0.01
N LEU A 132 -12.56 4.17 -0.47
CA LEU A 132 -12.84 3.95 -1.90
C LEU A 132 -13.75 5.02 -2.48
N TRP A 133 -14.83 5.35 -1.77
CA TRP A 133 -15.77 6.40 -2.15
C TRP A 133 -15.07 7.76 -2.33
N HIS A 134 -14.29 8.20 -1.34
CA HIS A 134 -13.53 9.45 -1.46
C HIS A 134 -12.49 9.42 -2.57
N PHE A 135 -11.78 8.30 -2.74
CA PHE A 135 -10.77 8.19 -3.78
C PHE A 135 -11.40 8.32 -5.16
N ALA A 136 -12.51 7.62 -5.42
CA ALA A 136 -13.19 7.67 -6.70
C ALA A 136 -13.68 9.08 -7.04
N ASN A 137 -14.27 9.79 -6.09
CA ASN A 137 -14.71 11.17 -6.24
C ASN A 137 -13.54 12.19 -6.28
N GLY A 138 -12.33 11.79 -5.91
CA GLY A 138 -11.12 12.61 -6.02
C GLY A 138 -10.52 12.67 -7.43
N HIS A 139 -10.91 11.79 -8.35
CA HIS A 139 -10.42 11.78 -9.72
C HIS A 139 -11.06 12.90 -10.55
N ALA A 140 -10.22 13.74 -11.17
CA ALA A 140 -10.68 14.90 -11.95
C ALA A 140 -11.59 14.51 -13.13
N GLU A 141 -11.27 13.42 -13.84
CA GLU A 141 -12.07 12.88 -14.95
C GLU A 141 -13.42 12.30 -14.52
N ARG A 142 -13.62 12.07 -13.22
CA ARG A 142 -14.83 11.42 -12.67
C ARG A 142 -15.79 12.37 -11.97
N ARG A 143 -15.49 13.67 -11.95
CA ARG A 143 -16.38 14.72 -11.43
C ARG A 143 -17.71 14.86 -12.18
N LEU A 144 -17.90 14.13 -13.28
CA LEU A 144 -19.16 14.10 -14.03
C LEU A 144 -20.22 13.22 -13.35
N HIS A 145 -19.83 12.36 -12.41
CA HIS A 145 -20.75 11.54 -11.62
C HIS A 145 -20.37 11.64 -10.14
N ASP A 146 -21.03 12.51 -9.39
CA ASP A 146 -20.92 12.52 -7.92
C ASP A 146 -21.54 11.22 -7.38
N TRP A 147 -20.71 10.20 -7.21
CA TRP A 147 -21.16 8.90 -6.72
C TRP A 147 -21.44 8.97 -5.23
N SER A 148 -22.65 8.58 -4.84
CA SER A 148 -23.07 8.57 -3.44
C SER A 148 -22.38 7.46 -2.65
N ILE A 149 -22.38 7.58 -1.31
CA ILE A 149 -21.79 6.56 -0.44
C ILE A 149 -22.64 5.28 -0.44
N GLU A 150 -23.97 5.39 -0.59
CA GLU A 150 -24.92 4.28 -0.74
C GLU A 150 -24.53 3.40 -1.92
N TYR A 151 -24.27 4.02 -3.08
CA TYR A 151 -23.85 3.32 -4.29
C TYR A 151 -22.55 2.55 -4.07
N PHE A 152 -21.59 3.14 -3.34
CA PHE A 152 -20.34 2.45 -2.99
C PHE A 152 -20.53 1.28 -2.04
N VAL A 153 -21.43 1.41 -1.06
CA VAL A 153 -21.79 0.29 -0.17
C VAL A 153 -22.39 -0.85 -0.98
N ASP A 154 -23.33 -0.55 -1.89
CA ASP A 154 -23.95 -1.55 -2.77
C ASP A 154 -22.91 -2.27 -3.63
N MET A 155 -22.10 -1.50 -4.37
CA MET A 155 -21.03 -2.02 -5.22
C MET A 155 -20.03 -2.87 -4.43
N PHE A 156 -19.62 -2.42 -3.25
CA PHE A 156 -18.68 -3.15 -2.40
C PHE A 156 -19.28 -4.46 -1.88
N CYS A 157 -20.53 -4.42 -1.41
CA CYS A 157 -21.24 -5.60 -0.91
C CYS A 157 -21.50 -6.63 -2.04
N GLY A 158 -21.83 -6.15 -3.24
CA GLY A 158 -22.00 -6.98 -4.45
C GLY A 158 -20.70 -7.54 -5.02
N GLY A 159 -19.54 -7.10 -4.50
CA GLY A 159 -18.23 -7.52 -5.00
C GLY A 159 -17.81 -6.84 -6.30
N GLU A 160 -18.53 -5.81 -6.74
CA GLU A 160 -18.37 -5.10 -8.01
C GLU A 160 -17.25 -4.04 -7.98
N ILE A 161 -16.25 -4.24 -7.14
CA ILE A 161 -15.05 -3.40 -7.06
C ILE A 161 -13.91 -4.03 -7.85
N ASN A 162 -12.96 -3.22 -8.34
CA ASN A 162 -11.79 -3.77 -9.00
C ASN A 162 -10.99 -4.68 -8.06
N PHE A 163 -10.55 -5.82 -8.59
CA PHE A 163 -9.92 -6.92 -7.84
C PHE A 163 -10.82 -7.52 -6.75
N GLY A 164 -12.12 -7.26 -6.80
CA GLY A 164 -13.11 -7.87 -5.93
C GLY A 164 -13.47 -9.31 -6.33
N PRO A 165 -14.32 -9.98 -5.53
CA PRO A 165 -14.92 -9.48 -4.29
C PRO A 165 -13.90 -9.27 -3.16
N TYR A 166 -14.12 -8.25 -2.31
CA TYR A 166 -13.18 -7.91 -1.23
C TYR A 166 -12.92 -9.08 -0.29
N TRP A 167 -13.97 -9.82 0.06
CA TRP A 167 -13.94 -10.89 1.03
C TRP A 167 -13.01 -12.02 0.59
N ASP A 168 -13.22 -12.53 -0.62
CA ASP A 168 -12.42 -13.57 -1.24
C ASP A 168 -10.97 -13.14 -1.42
N HIS A 169 -10.75 -11.87 -1.80
CA HIS A 169 -9.41 -11.30 -1.88
C HIS A 169 -8.70 -11.37 -0.51
N VAL A 170 -9.33 -10.92 0.58
CA VAL A 170 -8.72 -10.94 1.90
C VAL A 170 -8.49 -12.36 2.40
N LEU A 171 -9.49 -13.23 2.26
CA LEU A 171 -9.43 -14.62 2.71
C LEU A 171 -8.35 -15.42 1.99
N GLY A 172 -8.13 -15.16 0.70
CA GLY A 172 -7.05 -15.80 -0.06
C GLY A 172 -5.68 -15.54 0.57
N PHE A 173 -5.35 -14.28 0.87
CA PHE A 173 -4.09 -13.96 1.53
C PHE A 173 -4.05 -14.37 3.01
N TRP A 174 -5.20 -14.36 3.70
CA TRP A 174 -5.30 -14.81 5.08
C TRP A 174 -4.98 -16.30 5.22
N LYS A 175 -5.66 -17.15 4.44
CA LYS A 175 -5.40 -18.59 4.39
C LYS A 175 -3.92 -18.88 4.13
N GLU A 176 -3.35 -18.21 3.14
CA GLU A 176 -1.96 -18.39 2.75
C GLU A 176 -0.96 -17.95 3.81
N SER A 177 -1.29 -16.93 4.60
CA SER A 177 -0.46 -16.52 5.74
C SER A 177 -0.46 -17.52 6.90
N LEU A 178 -1.53 -18.32 7.02
CA LEU A 178 -1.60 -19.40 8.00
C LEU A 178 -0.87 -20.65 7.52
N GLU A 179 -1.03 -21.01 6.24
CA GLU A 179 -0.42 -22.21 5.65
C GLU A 179 1.07 -22.04 5.37
N ARG A 180 1.51 -20.82 5.02
CA ARG A 180 2.90 -20.50 4.62
C ARG A 180 3.37 -19.18 5.26
N PRO A 181 3.51 -19.12 6.59
CA PRO A 181 3.85 -17.89 7.31
C PRO A 181 5.23 -17.31 6.97
N GLU A 182 6.15 -18.09 6.42
CA GLU A 182 7.44 -17.65 5.88
C GLU A 182 7.32 -16.99 4.50
N LYS A 183 6.22 -17.26 3.78
CA LYS A 183 5.93 -16.77 2.43
C LYS A 183 5.03 -15.54 2.44
N VAL A 184 4.01 -15.53 3.30
CA VAL A 184 2.99 -14.47 3.35
C VAL A 184 2.87 -13.90 4.76
N LEU A 185 3.23 -12.62 4.91
CA LEU A 185 2.96 -11.85 6.12
C LEU A 185 1.64 -11.10 5.96
N PHE A 186 0.63 -11.49 6.74
CA PHE A 186 -0.63 -10.76 6.81
C PHE A 186 -0.60 -9.71 7.93
N LEU A 187 -0.95 -8.48 7.57
CA LEU A 187 -1.03 -7.33 8.47
C LEU A 187 -2.43 -6.74 8.45
N LYS A 188 -2.86 -6.19 9.58
CA LYS A 188 -4.04 -5.32 9.65
C LYS A 188 -3.57 -3.87 9.79
N TYR A 189 -4.19 -2.98 9.05
CA TYR A 189 -3.90 -1.54 9.09
C TYR A 189 -4.11 -0.98 10.51
N GLU A 190 -5.10 -1.50 11.23
CA GLU A 190 -5.41 -1.15 12.61
C GLU A 190 -4.26 -1.50 13.55
N ASP A 191 -3.66 -2.68 13.39
CA ASP A 191 -2.51 -3.11 14.20
C ASP A 191 -1.27 -2.27 13.86
N LEU A 192 -1.05 -1.96 12.57
CA LEU A 192 0.00 -1.04 12.12
C LEU A 192 -0.13 0.35 12.75
N LYS A 193 -1.36 0.85 12.92
CA LYS A 193 -1.63 2.13 13.57
C LYS A 193 -1.51 2.08 15.09
N LYS A 194 -1.88 0.95 15.71
CA LYS A 194 -1.85 0.75 17.17
C LYS A 194 -0.42 0.60 17.70
N ASP A 195 0.42 -0.16 17.00
CA ASP A 195 1.82 -0.40 17.36
C ASP A 195 2.71 -0.30 16.11
N SER A 196 2.99 0.93 15.67
CA SER A 196 3.76 1.14 14.45
C SER A 196 5.21 0.66 14.58
N VAL A 197 5.83 0.76 15.76
CA VAL A 197 7.22 0.33 16.01
C VAL A 197 7.33 -1.19 15.93
N GLY A 198 6.51 -1.92 16.69
CA GLY A 198 6.55 -3.38 16.68
C GLY A 198 6.17 -3.97 15.32
N GLN A 199 5.18 -3.40 14.64
CA GLN A 199 4.82 -3.85 13.30
C GLN A 199 5.91 -3.54 12.25
N LEU A 200 6.59 -2.39 12.33
CA LEU A 200 7.69 -2.10 11.41
C LEU A 200 8.86 -3.08 11.61
N LYS A 201 9.24 -3.37 12.87
CA LYS A 201 10.25 -4.39 13.19
C LYS A 201 9.84 -5.77 12.69
N LYS A 202 8.57 -6.15 12.84
CA LYS A 202 8.00 -7.40 12.30
C LYS A 202 8.12 -7.49 10.77
N ILE A 203 7.80 -6.42 10.05
CA ILE A 203 7.95 -6.34 8.59
C ILE A 203 9.43 -6.51 8.22
N ALA A 204 10.32 -5.74 8.85
CA ALA A 204 11.76 -5.74 8.58
C ALA A 204 12.36 -7.14 8.77
N LYS A 205 12.03 -7.82 9.88
CA LYS A 205 12.43 -9.20 10.14
C LYS A 205 11.91 -10.15 9.06
N PHE A 206 10.62 -10.05 8.71
CA PHE A 206 10.01 -10.92 7.70
C PHE A 206 10.68 -10.78 6.33
N VAL A 207 11.00 -9.57 5.89
CA VAL A 207 11.68 -9.35 4.60
C VAL A 207 13.17 -9.68 4.64
N GLY A 208 13.70 -10.17 5.78
CA GLY A 208 15.09 -10.58 5.95
C GLY A 208 16.06 -9.42 6.20
N LEU A 209 15.56 -8.27 6.67
CA LEU A 209 16.35 -7.10 7.00
C LEU A 209 16.00 -6.59 8.42
N PRO A 210 16.10 -7.43 9.47
CA PRO A 210 15.79 -7.01 10.83
C PRO A 210 16.65 -5.80 11.25
N PHE A 211 16.12 -4.97 12.14
CA PHE A 211 16.90 -3.90 12.74
C PHE A 211 17.90 -4.47 13.75
N SER A 212 19.11 -3.94 13.78
CA SER A 212 20.10 -4.24 14.81
C SER A 212 19.77 -3.49 16.11
N GLN A 213 20.35 -3.93 17.23
CA GLN A 213 20.19 -3.21 18.50
C GLN A 213 20.76 -1.77 18.41
N GLU A 214 21.82 -1.57 17.62
CA GLU A 214 22.39 -0.24 17.34
C GLU A 214 21.37 0.64 16.59
N GLU A 215 20.77 0.14 15.50
CA GLU A 215 19.74 0.86 14.74
C GLU A 215 18.53 1.22 15.63
N GLU A 216 18.14 0.33 16.54
CA GLU A 216 17.06 0.59 17.48
C GLU A 216 17.43 1.65 18.52
N ASN A 217 18.65 1.60 19.07
CA ASN A 217 19.13 2.58 20.03
C ASN A 217 19.32 3.97 19.39
N ASP A 218 19.71 4.01 18.11
CA ASP A 218 19.89 5.23 17.33
C ASP A 218 18.56 5.81 16.79
N GLY A 219 17.43 5.16 17.09
CA GLY A 219 16.10 5.63 16.72
C GLY A 219 15.78 5.52 15.23
N VAL A 220 16.46 4.65 14.49
CA VAL A 220 16.27 4.47 13.04
C VAL A 220 14.82 4.05 12.72
N VAL A 221 14.22 3.23 13.59
CA VAL A 221 12.83 2.75 13.44
C VAL A 221 11.86 3.93 13.49
N GLU A 222 12.01 4.82 14.47
CA GLU A 222 11.22 6.02 14.66
C GLU A 222 11.40 7.00 13.51
N GLN A 223 12.64 7.19 13.03
CA GLN A 223 12.94 8.05 11.87
C GLN A 223 12.24 7.57 10.60
N ILE A 224 12.24 6.26 10.33
CA ILE A 224 11.50 5.67 9.19
C ILE A 224 10.00 5.91 9.34
N LEU A 225 9.44 5.66 10.53
CA LEU A 225 8.01 5.88 10.80
C LEU A 225 7.62 7.35 10.62
N GLU A 226 8.45 8.27 11.09
CA GLU A 226 8.23 9.70 10.94
C GLU A 226 8.27 10.10 9.45
N MET A 227 9.30 9.68 8.71
CA MET A 227 9.45 9.93 7.27
C MET A 227 8.26 9.39 6.46
N CYS A 228 7.78 8.19 6.81
CA CYS A 228 6.66 7.53 6.16
C CYS A 228 5.30 7.92 6.73
N SER A 229 5.24 8.85 7.69
CA SER A 229 3.98 9.27 8.30
C SER A 229 3.07 9.94 7.27
N LEU A 230 1.76 9.83 7.47
CA LEU A 230 0.80 10.49 6.58
C LEU A 230 1.04 12.00 6.54
N SER A 231 1.31 12.62 7.69
CA SER A 231 1.53 14.06 7.78
C SER A 231 2.74 14.51 6.96
N LYS A 232 3.86 13.77 6.96
CA LYS A 232 5.00 14.08 6.09
C LYS A 232 4.71 13.75 4.63
N LEU A 233 4.29 12.52 4.32
CA LEU A 233 4.07 12.08 2.94
C LEU A 233 3.07 12.99 2.21
N LYS A 234 1.93 13.32 2.83
CA LYS A 234 0.92 14.22 2.25
C LYS A 234 1.47 15.62 1.96
N ASN A 235 2.49 16.05 2.68
CA ASN A 235 3.00 17.40 2.62
C ASN A 235 4.19 17.62 1.67
N PHE A 236 4.83 16.56 1.17
CA PHE A 236 5.87 16.71 0.15
C PHE A 236 5.30 17.22 -1.18
N ASP A 237 6.05 18.09 -1.86
CA ASP A 237 5.60 18.73 -3.10
C ASP A 237 5.24 17.71 -4.19
N VAL A 238 6.01 16.61 -4.30
CA VAL A 238 5.70 15.52 -5.23
C VAL A 238 4.30 14.93 -4.98
N ASN A 239 3.83 14.91 -3.74
CA ASN A 239 2.52 14.36 -3.38
C ASN A 239 1.40 15.41 -3.42
N LYS A 240 1.71 16.70 -3.21
CA LYS A 240 0.74 17.79 -3.35
C LYS A 240 0.41 18.10 -4.82
N TYR A 241 1.43 18.14 -5.66
CA TYR A 241 1.35 18.71 -7.01
C TYR A 241 1.68 17.71 -8.12
N GLY A 242 2.35 16.60 -7.80
CA GLY A 242 2.74 15.60 -8.80
C GLY A 242 1.60 14.66 -9.21
N GLU A 243 1.88 13.88 -10.26
CA GLU A 243 1.00 12.84 -10.79
C GLU A 243 1.77 11.53 -10.91
N VAL A 244 1.13 10.41 -10.56
CA VAL A 244 1.74 9.07 -10.74
C VAL A 244 1.57 8.57 -12.17
N ARG A 245 0.47 8.99 -12.81
CA ARG A 245 0.06 8.69 -14.18
C ARG A 245 -0.75 9.88 -14.69
N PRO A 246 -0.88 10.08 -16.01
CA PRO A 246 -1.71 11.15 -16.57
C PRO A 246 -3.10 11.17 -15.93
N ASN A 247 -3.51 12.34 -15.44
CA ASN A 247 -4.81 12.59 -14.79
C ASN A 247 -5.03 11.81 -13.46
N VAL A 248 -3.97 11.24 -12.87
CA VAL A 248 -3.98 10.60 -11.55
C VAL A 248 -3.04 11.36 -10.63
N HIS A 249 -3.55 12.45 -10.04
CA HIS A 249 -2.81 13.28 -9.09
C HIS A 249 -2.42 12.53 -7.83
N ASN A 250 -1.21 12.72 -7.33
CA ASN A 250 -0.71 12.04 -6.14
C ASN A 250 -1.50 12.37 -4.86
N LYS A 251 -2.08 13.58 -4.78
CA LYS A 251 -2.81 14.04 -3.59
C LYS A 251 -4.00 13.15 -3.21
N ILE A 252 -4.60 12.45 -4.18
CA ILE A 252 -5.80 11.62 -3.96
C ILE A 252 -5.50 10.38 -3.10
N PHE A 253 -4.22 9.96 -3.00
CA PHE A 253 -3.79 8.84 -2.16
C PHE A 253 -3.69 9.22 -0.67
N PHE A 254 -3.78 10.51 -0.33
CA PHE A 254 -3.50 11.03 1.02
C PHE A 254 -4.72 11.78 1.62
N ARG A 255 -5.61 11.04 2.27
CA ARG A 255 -6.84 11.60 2.87
C ARG A 255 -6.70 11.91 4.37
N LYS A 256 -7.14 10.99 5.24
CA LYS A 256 -7.12 11.11 6.72
C LYS A 256 -6.18 10.10 7.40
N GLY A 257 -6.03 8.89 6.86
CA GLY A 257 -5.22 7.80 7.45
C GLY A 257 -5.52 7.50 8.92
N GLN A 258 -6.81 7.52 9.26
CA GLN A 258 -7.36 7.23 10.58
C GLN A 258 -8.15 5.92 10.54
N VAL A 259 -8.25 5.25 11.67
CA VAL A 259 -9.12 4.08 11.88
C VAL A 259 -10.46 4.57 12.43
N GLY A 260 -11.57 4.02 11.96
CA GLY A 260 -12.91 4.33 12.46
C GLY A 260 -13.56 5.55 11.82
N ASP A 261 -13.00 6.09 10.74
CA ASP A 261 -13.60 7.26 10.07
C ASP A 261 -14.94 6.92 9.41
N TRP A 262 -15.22 5.63 9.20
CA TRP A 262 -16.50 5.14 8.72
C TRP A 262 -17.72 5.60 9.52
N ILE A 263 -17.55 5.87 10.83
CA ILE A 263 -18.63 6.38 11.70
C ILE A 263 -19.18 7.73 11.20
N ASN A 264 -18.34 8.53 10.54
CA ASN A 264 -18.73 9.85 10.05
C ASN A 264 -19.48 9.82 8.71
N HIS A 265 -19.60 8.65 8.08
CA HIS A 265 -20.02 8.54 6.68
C HIS A 265 -21.08 7.46 6.42
N LEU A 266 -21.09 6.38 7.20
CA LEU A 266 -22.02 5.26 6.99
C LEU A 266 -23.19 5.34 7.96
N THR A 267 -24.40 5.12 7.45
CA THR A 267 -25.60 5.03 8.28
C THR A 267 -25.61 3.70 9.06
N PRO A 268 -26.36 3.59 10.18
CA PRO A 268 -26.47 2.34 10.93
C PRO A 268 -26.89 1.14 10.07
N SER A 269 -27.83 1.33 9.14
CA SER A 269 -28.30 0.25 8.26
C SER A 269 -27.22 -0.23 7.26
N MET A 270 -26.39 0.68 6.75
CA MET A 270 -25.23 0.31 5.93
C MET A 270 -24.23 -0.51 6.73
N VAL A 271 -23.92 -0.06 7.95
CA VAL A 271 -22.98 -0.73 8.84
C VAL A 271 -23.47 -2.14 9.20
N GLU A 272 -24.75 -2.27 9.55
CA GLU A 272 -25.38 -3.56 9.85
C GLU A 272 -25.27 -4.53 8.67
N ARG A 273 -25.64 -4.08 7.46
CA ARG A 273 -25.56 -4.91 6.25
C ARG A 273 -24.13 -5.38 5.97
N VAL A 274 -23.15 -4.48 6.04
CA VAL A 274 -21.74 -4.82 5.81
C VAL A 274 -21.25 -5.80 6.88
N ASN A 275 -21.59 -5.58 8.16
CA ASN A 275 -21.23 -6.48 9.26
C ASN A 275 -21.85 -7.87 9.13
N MET A 276 -23.10 -7.97 8.67
CA MET A 276 -23.72 -9.27 8.35
C MET A 276 -22.91 -10.03 7.30
N ILE A 277 -22.51 -9.35 6.22
CA ILE A 277 -21.70 -9.98 5.17
C ILE A 277 -20.32 -10.38 5.71
N ILE A 278 -19.66 -9.53 6.50
CA ILE A 278 -18.39 -9.85 7.16
C ILE A 278 -18.54 -11.14 7.99
N LYS A 279 -19.56 -11.19 8.85
CA LYS A 279 -19.82 -12.35 9.70
C LYS A 279 -20.05 -13.61 8.88
N GLN A 280 -20.84 -13.53 7.81
CA GLN A 280 -21.11 -14.66 6.94
C GLN A 280 -19.85 -15.13 6.20
N LYS A 281 -19.12 -14.21 5.56
CA LYS A 281 -17.98 -14.52 4.69
C LYS A 281 -16.74 -14.95 5.48
N PHE A 282 -16.49 -14.37 6.65
CA PHE A 282 -15.30 -14.67 7.45
C PHE A 282 -15.56 -15.76 8.51
N SER A 283 -16.79 -16.27 8.61
CA SER A 283 -17.11 -17.39 9.49
C SER A 283 -16.15 -18.56 9.28
N GLY A 284 -15.65 -19.15 10.37
CA GLY A 284 -14.73 -20.27 10.34
C GLY A 284 -13.28 -19.96 9.92
N SER A 285 -12.99 -18.74 9.44
CA SER A 285 -11.63 -18.36 9.02
C SER A 285 -10.69 -17.98 10.18
N GLY A 286 -11.26 -17.62 11.34
CA GLY A 286 -10.50 -17.02 12.45
C GLY A 286 -10.10 -15.55 12.22
N LEU A 287 -10.39 -14.97 11.06
CA LEU A 287 -10.14 -13.55 10.78
C LEU A 287 -11.27 -12.67 11.33
N SER A 288 -10.91 -11.69 12.15
CA SER A 288 -11.83 -10.67 12.66
C SER A 288 -11.25 -9.27 12.51
N PHE A 289 -12.13 -8.27 12.45
CA PHE A 289 -11.77 -6.86 12.51
C PHE A 289 -12.46 -6.24 13.71
N SER A 290 -11.77 -5.36 14.43
CA SER A 290 -12.40 -4.58 15.49
C SER A 290 -13.40 -3.63 14.84
N THR A 291 -14.68 -3.90 15.01
CA THR A 291 -15.74 -2.91 14.90
C THR A 291 -15.78 -2.20 16.24
N LEU A 292 -15.61 -0.87 16.26
CA LEU A 292 -15.87 -0.12 17.49
C LEU A 292 -17.32 -0.42 17.89
N ASN A 293 -17.50 -1.02 19.06
CA ASN A 293 -18.81 -1.14 19.70
C ASN A 293 -19.15 0.18 20.36
#